data_AF-A0A6P4Y4A2-F1
#
_entry.id   AF-A0A6P4Y4A2-F1
#
_cell.length_a   1.000
_cell.length_b   1.000
_cell.length_c   1.000
_cell.angle_alpha   90.00
_cell.angle_beta   90.00
_cell.angle_gamma   90.00
#
_symmetry.space_group_name_H-M   'P 1'
#
loop_
_entity.id
_entity.type
_entity.pdbx_description
1 polymer ?
#
loop_
_entity_poly.entity_id
_entity_poly.type
_entity_poly.pdbx_seq_one_letter_code
_entity_poly.pdbx_strand_id
1 'polypeptide(L)'
;MAASGGKPPMDSWRIFPDVTPEQMRAEAERQAIRGKLRAAMQEKLRDPYAVGNFEDPALTRWYYVRNHQFDNFKQTPKTSFLGIVFGIAPIAVLTWLFWTDRRKMKEDWRKGIGRNKASIINF
;
A
#
# COMPACT_ATOMS: atom_id res chain seq x y z
N MET A 1 -12.41 -51.44 31.07
CA MET A 1 -13.15 -50.20 31.38
C MET A 1 -13.60 -49.59 30.06
N ALA A 2 -14.90 -49.37 29.91
CA ALA A 2 -15.60 -49.23 28.64
C ALA A 2 -15.18 -47.99 27.83
N ALA A 3 -14.99 -48.18 26.53
CA ALA A 3 -14.86 -47.12 25.55
C ALA A 3 -16.16 -46.29 25.55
N SER A 4 -16.08 -45.04 25.99
CA SER A 4 -17.16 -44.08 25.89
C SER A 4 -17.51 -43.90 24.42
N GLY A 5 -18.65 -44.43 24.00
CA GLY A 5 -19.26 -44.28 22.68
C GLY A 5 -19.74 -42.84 22.43
N GLY A 6 -18.81 -41.89 22.45
CA GLY A 6 -19.04 -40.56 21.92
C GLY A 6 -19.07 -40.63 20.40
N LYS A 7 -20.08 -40.03 19.79
CA LYS A 7 -20.11 -39.81 18.34
C LYS A 7 -18.76 -39.20 17.93
N PRO A 8 -18.17 -39.59 16.78
CA PRO A 8 -16.94 -38.96 16.30
C PRO A 8 -17.11 -37.44 16.31
N PRO A 9 -16.05 -36.66 16.59
CA PRO A 9 -16.13 -35.20 16.59
C PRO A 9 -16.81 -34.74 15.30
N MET A 10 -17.81 -33.87 15.45
CA MET A 10 -18.66 -33.39 14.36
C MET A 10 -17.78 -32.91 13.20
N ASP A 11 -17.92 -33.51 12.03
CA ASP A 11 -17.18 -33.11 10.82
C ASP A 11 -17.56 -31.67 10.45
N SER A 12 -16.68 -30.71 10.76
CA SER A 12 -16.97 -29.28 10.63
C SER A 12 -17.19 -28.81 9.18
N TRP A 13 -16.62 -29.52 8.21
CA TRP A 13 -16.84 -29.28 6.76
C TRP A 13 -18.22 -29.76 6.27
N ARG A 14 -18.97 -30.55 7.07
CA ARG A 14 -20.38 -30.85 6.80
C ARG A 14 -21.32 -29.73 7.26
N ILE A 15 -20.86 -28.87 8.18
CA ILE A 15 -21.62 -27.73 8.73
C ILE A 15 -21.49 -26.51 7.81
N PHE A 16 -20.33 -26.35 7.18
CA PHE A 16 -20.04 -25.34 6.16
C PHE A 16 -19.73 -26.05 4.84
N PRO A 17 -20.75 -26.47 4.07
CA PRO A 17 -20.56 -27.19 2.81
C PRO A 17 -19.73 -26.40 1.77
N ASP A 18 -19.63 -25.08 1.96
CA ASP A 18 -18.90 -24.15 1.11
C ASP A 18 -17.39 -24.13 1.42
N VAL A 19 -16.95 -24.72 2.53
CA VAL A 19 -15.56 -24.63 3.04
C VAL A 19 -14.90 -26.00 2.99
N THR A 20 -13.82 -26.12 2.23
CA THR A 20 -13.09 -27.39 2.12
C THR A 20 -12.30 -27.69 3.41
N PRO A 21 -12.03 -28.97 3.74
CA PRO A 21 -11.25 -29.33 4.93
C PRO A 21 -9.86 -28.67 4.98
N GLU A 22 -9.23 -28.43 3.82
CA GLU A 22 -7.94 -27.74 3.75
C GLU A 22 -8.03 -26.27 4.12
N GLN A 23 -9.10 -25.58 3.69
CA GLN A 23 -9.34 -24.18 4.06
C GLN A 23 -9.52 -24.04 5.58
N MET A 24 -10.24 -24.97 6.21
CA MET A 24 -10.40 -24.98 7.67
C MET A 24 -9.08 -25.18 8.41
N ARG A 25 -8.21 -26.07 7.92
CA ARG A 25 -6.86 -26.27 8.49
C ARG A 25 -6.02 -25.00 8.35
N ALA A 26 -6.03 -24.36 7.18
CA ALA A 26 -5.34 -23.10 6.96
C ALA A 26 -5.86 -21.98 7.86
N GLU A 27 -7.17 -21.92 8.14
CA GLU A 27 -7.75 -20.98 9.10
C GLU A 27 -7.33 -21.28 10.54
N ALA A 28 -7.33 -22.54 10.94
CA ALA A 28 -6.86 -22.95 12.26
C ALA A 28 -5.38 -22.60 12.46
N GLU A 29 -4.53 -22.81 11.45
CA GLU A 29 -3.13 -22.40 11.46
C GLU A 29 -2.97 -20.87 11.57
N ARG A 30 -3.75 -20.11 10.78
CA ARG A 30 -3.77 -18.63 10.88
C ARG A 30 -4.20 -18.15 12.27
N GLN A 31 -5.23 -18.77 12.85
CA GLN A 31 -5.70 -18.46 14.20
C GLN A 31 -4.65 -18.81 15.25
N ALA A 32 -3.96 -19.95 15.10
CA ALA A 32 -2.88 -20.35 16.00
C ALA A 32 -1.71 -19.34 15.96
N ILE A 33 -1.32 -18.86 14.77
CA ILE A 33 -0.29 -17.82 14.63
C ILE A 33 -0.75 -16.51 15.27
N ARG A 34 -1.99 -16.07 14.99
CA ARG A 34 -2.57 -14.86 15.60
C ARG A 34 -2.62 -14.95 17.12
N GLY A 35 -3.03 -16.11 17.66
CA GLY A 35 -3.06 -16.39 19.10
C GLY A 35 -1.68 -16.26 19.73
N LYS A 36 -0.65 -16.87 19.10
CA LYS A 36 0.74 -16.75 19.56
C LYS A 36 1.25 -15.31 19.56
N LEU A 37 1.02 -14.56 18.48
CA LEU A 37 1.43 -13.15 18.38
C LEU A 37 0.72 -12.27 19.42
N ARG A 38 -0.58 -12.48 19.61
CA ARG A 38 -1.36 -11.76 20.62
C ARG A 38 -0.89 -12.06 22.04
N ALA A 39 -0.63 -13.33 22.36
CA ALA A 39 -0.13 -13.74 23.66
C ALA A 39 1.24 -13.09 23.95
N ALA A 40 2.16 -13.12 22.98
CA ALA A 40 3.47 -12.48 23.11
C ALA A 40 3.37 -10.95 23.31
N MET A 41 2.44 -10.28 22.62
CA MET A 41 2.21 -8.85 22.83
C MET A 41 1.59 -8.57 24.21
N GLN A 42 0.65 -9.40 24.64
CA GLN A 42 0.00 -9.26 25.94
C GLN A 42 0.96 -9.46 27.11
N GLU A 43 1.96 -10.34 26.96
CA GLU A 43 3.03 -10.52 27.94
C GLU A 43 3.85 -9.23 28.10
N LYS A 44 4.25 -8.59 27.00
CA LYS A 44 4.96 -7.31 27.02
C LYS A 44 4.14 -6.20 27.68
N LEU A 45 2.83 -6.15 27.40
CA LEU A 45 1.92 -5.16 27.99
C LEU A 45 1.66 -5.38 29.48
N ARG A 46 1.86 -6.61 29.99
CA ARG A 46 1.60 -6.95 31.39
C ARG A 46 2.74 -6.50 32.32
N ASP A 47 3.94 -6.25 31.79
CA ASP A 47 5.08 -5.83 32.58
C ASP A 47 4.89 -4.40 33.12
N PRO A 48 4.77 -4.20 34.45
CA PRO A 48 4.56 -2.87 35.03
C PRO A 48 5.80 -1.97 34.93
N TYR A 49 6.98 -2.52 34.63
CA TYR A 49 8.22 -1.77 34.48
C TYR A 49 8.56 -1.49 33.01
N ALA A 50 7.71 -1.92 32.06
CA ALA A 50 7.92 -1.61 30.66
C ALA A 50 7.71 -0.10 30.41
N VAL A 51 8.82 0.62 30.24
CA VAL A 51 8.84 2.04 29.90
C VAL A 51 9.39 2.20 28.47
N GLY A 52 8.59 2.77 27.57
CA GLY A 52 9.01 3.08 26.19
C GLY A 52 8.04 2.59 25.12
N ASN A 53 8.46 2.71 23.86
CA ASN A 53 7.71 2.19 22.72
C ASN A 53 8.00 0.70 22.52
N PHE A 54 6.97 -0.14 22.55
CA PHE A 54 7.10 -1.54 22.19
C PHE A 54 7.46 -1.67 20.71
N GLU A 55 8.64 -2.20 20.41
CA GLU A 55 9.05 -2.46 19.03
C GLU A 55 8.23 -3.64 18.46
N ASP A 56 7.49 -3.36 17.39
CA ASP A 56 6.84 -4.38 16.57
C ASP A 56 7.75 -4.74 15.39
N PRO A 57 8.30 -5.98 15.35
CA PRO A 57 9.16 -6.41 14.25
C PRO A 57 8.44 -6.42 12.90
N ALA A 58 7.11 -6.56 12.86
CA ALA A 58 6.36 -6.49 11.61
C ALA A 58 6.40 -5.07 11.02
N LEU A 59 6.22 -4.05 11.88
CA LEU A 59 6.28 -2.65 11.48
C LEU A 59 7.70 -2.28 11.01
N THR A 60 8.74 -2.69 11.75
CA THR A 60 10.13 -2.44 11.36
C THR A 60 10.46 -3.08 10.00
N ARG A 61 10.01 -4.31 9.75
CA ARG A 61 10.19 -4.98 8.44
C ARG A 61 9.43 -4.26 7.33
N TRP A 62 8.20 -3.80 7.60
CA TRP A 62 7.41 -3.05 6.62
C TRP A 62 8.09 -1.74 6.22
N TYR A 63 8.56 -0.97 7.20
CA TYR A 63 9.35 0.24 6.96
C TYR A 63 10.63 -0.07 6.19
N TYR A 64 11.34 -1.12 6.58
CA TYR A 64 12.57 -1.54 5.90
C TYR A 64 12.31 -1.79 4.41
N VAL A 65 11.31 -2.61 4.07
CA VAL A 65 10.99 -2.93 2.66
C VAL A 65 10.58 -1.68 1.87
N ARG A 66 9.84 -0.76 2.50
CA ARG A 66 9.42 0.51 1.86
C ARG A 66 10.59 1.44 1.57
N ASN A 67 11.65 1.39 2.38
CA ASN A 67 12.84 2.23 2.20
C ASN A 67 13.92 1.56 1.33
N HIS A 68 13.94 0.23 1.25
CA HIS A 68 14.92 -0.55 0.47
C HIS A 68 14.31 -1.08 -0.83
N GLN A 69 13.71 -0.20 -1.62
CA GLN A 69 13.05 -0.58 -2.88
C GLN A 69 14.04 -0.91 -4.00
N PHE A 70 15.24 -0.33 -3.96
CA PHE A 70 16.24 -0.48 -5.01
C PHE A 70 16.95 -1.84 -5.01
N ASP A 71 17.07 -2.49 -3.86
CA ASP A 71 17.73 -3.80 -3.73
C ASP A 71 17.05 -4.89 -4.55
N ASN A 72 15.71 -4.81 -4.67
CA ASN A 72 14.90 -5.76 -5.43
C ASN A 72 14.41 -5.21 -6.78
N PHE A 73 14.84 -3.99 -7.15
CA PHE A 73 14.42 -3.37 -8.39
C PHE A 73 15.07 -4.05 -9.60
N LYS A 74 14.25 -4.50 -10.55
CA LYS A 74 14.72 -5.10 -11.81
C LYS A 74 14.37 -4.17 -12.96
N GLN A 75 15.37 -3.83 -13.77
CA GLN A 75 15.18 -3.07 -15.00
C GLN A 75 14.50 -3.95 -16.05
N THR A 76 13.17 -3.93 -16.06
CA THR A 76 12.36 -4.61 -17.07
C THR A 76 11.79 -3.60 -18.07
N PRO A 77 11.43 -4.01 -19.29
CA PRO A 77 10.79 -3.10 -20.25
C PRO A 77 9.53 -2.43 -19.70
N LYS A 78 8.74 -3.17 -18.89
CA LYS A 78 7.51 -2.65 -18.24
C LYS A 78 7.83 -1.53 -17.25
N THR A 79 8.80 -1.75 -16.37
CA THR A 79 9.20 -0.76 -15.35
C THR A 79 9.83 0.48 -15.99
N SER A 80 10.65 0.30 -17.03
CA SER A 80 11.25 1.42 -17.76
C SER A 80 10.20 2.26 -18.49
N PHE A 81 9.24 1.60 -19.15
CA PHE A 81 8.11 2.31 -19.79
C PHE A 81 7.30 3.12 -18.77
N LEU A 82 6.97 2.51 -17.62
CA LEU A 82 6.25 3.19 -16.54
C LEU A 82 7.04 4.41 -16.03
N GLY A 83 8.36 4.26 -15.83
CA GLY A 83 9.24 5.36 -15.44
C GLY A 83 9.25 6.51 -16.44
N ILE A 84 9.24 6.23 -17.74
CA ILE A 84 9.18 7.26 -18.79
C ILE A 84 7.83 7.96 -18.80
N VAL A 85 6.74 7.20 -18.73
CA VAL A 85 5.38 7.77 -18.74
C VAL A 85 5.18 8.69 -17.54
N PHE A 86 5.54 8.25 -16.33
CA PHE A 86 5.33 9.06 -15.14
C PHE A 86 6.43 10.09 -14.87
N GLY A 87 7.63 9.91 -15.42
CA GLY A 87 8.73 10.86 -15.28
C GLY A 87 8.72 11.96 -16.35
N ILE A 88 8.65 11.56 -17.63
CA ILE A 88 8.85 12.47 -18.78
C ILE A 88 7.53 13.04 -19.27
N ALA A 89 6.45 12.25 -19.34
CA ALA A 89 5.18 12.73 -19.89
C ALA A 89 4.61 13.95 -19.16
N PRO A 90 4.56 14.04 -17.81
CA PRO A 90 4.04 15.25 -17.16
C PRO A 90 4.88 16.49 -17.48
N ILE A 91 6.21 16.36 -17.60
CA ILE A 91 7.10 17.46 -17.98
C ILE A 91 6.83 17.88 -19.43
N ALA A 92 6.67 16.92 -20.34
CA ALA A 92 6.37 17.19 -21.75
C ALA A 92 5.00 17.88 -21.92
N VAL A 93 3.98 17.43 -21.18
CA VAL A 93 2.64 18.04 -21.20
C VAL A 93 2.69 19.47 -20.66
N LEU A 94 3.35 19.70 -19.52
CA LEU A 94 3.49 21.05 -18.95
C LEU A 94 4.26 21.98 -19.89
N THR A 95 5.37 21.53 -20.47
CA THR A 95 6.13 22.35 -21.41
C THR A 95 5.33 22.69 -22.66
N TRP A 96 4.56 21.74 -23.21
CA TRP A 96 3.67 22.00 -24.33
C TRP A 96 2.55 22.98 -23.98
N LEU A 97 1.93 22.83 -22.81
CA LEU A 97 0.88 23.74 -22.33
C LEU A 97 1.41 25.17 -22.17
N PHE A 98 2.55 25.33 -21.48
CA PHE A 98 3.16 26.66 -21.30
C PHE A 98 3.64 27.25 -22.63
N TRP A 99 4.14 26.42 -23.54
CA TRP A 99 4.58 26.88 -24.85
C TRP A 99 3.42 27.38 -25.70
N THR A 100 2.30 26.64 -25.74
CA THR A 100 1.11 27.05 -26.50
C THR A 100 0.47 28.31 -25.92
N ASP A 101 0.40 28.45 -24.60
CA ASP A 101 -0.09 29.67 -23.94
C ASP A 101 0.80 30.88 -24.27
N ARG A 102 2.12 30.76 -24.13
CA ARG A 102 3.06 31.84 -24.50
C ARG A 102 2.98 32.23 -25.97
N ARG A 103 2.76 31.26 -26.87
CA ARG A 103 2.59 31.53 -28.30
C ARG A 103 1.32 32.33 -28.56
N LYS A 104 0.18 31.90 -28.02
CA LYS A 104 -1.09 32.63 -28.14
C LYS A 104 -0.97 34.05 -27.60
N MET A 105 -0.35 34.21 -26.42
CA MET A 105 -0.09 35.53 -25.86
C MET A 105 0.72 36.39 -26.84
N LYS A 106 1.84 35.91 -27.38
CA LYS A 106 2.65 36.66 -28.36
C LYS A 106 1.86 37.04 -29.62
N GLU A 107 1.02 36.15 -30.11
CA GLU A 107 0.17 36.42 -31.28
C GLU A 107 -0.90 37.49 -30.98
N ASP A 108 -1.51 37.46 -29.80
CA ASP A 108 -2.49 38.46 -29.36
C ASP A 108 -1.83 39.85 -29.20
N TRP A 109 -0.60 39.91 -28.66
CA TRP A 109 0.19 41.13 -28.61
C TRP A 109 0.49 41.68 -30.01
N ARG A 110 0.86 40.81 -30.97
CA ARG A 110 1.12 41.22 -32.36
C ARG A 110 -0.11 41.77 -33.06
N LYS A 111 -1.31 41.28 -32.71
CA LYS A 111 -2.60 41.76 -33.25
C LYS A 111 -3.12 43.02 -32.54
N GLY A 112 -2.44 43.52 -31.51
CA GLY A 112 -2.91 44.66 -30.71
C GLY A 112 -4.08 44.35 -29.76
N ILE A 113 -4.46 43.08 -29.62
CA ILE A 113 -5.56 42.61 -28.74
C ILE A 113 -5.04 42.22 -27.35
N GLY A 114 -3.72 42.07 -27.20
CA GLY A 114 -3.06 41.65 -25.97
C GLY A 114 -3.34 42.57 -24.79
N ARG A 115 -4.18 42.14 -23.84
CA ARG A 115 -4.33 42.77 -22.53
C ARG A 115 -3.21 42.31 -21.60
N ASN A 116 -2.63 43.26 -20.85
CA ASN A 116 -1.59 42.98 -19.88
C ASN A 116 -2.20 42.20 -18.70
N LYS A 117 -1.93 40.89 -18.57
CA LYS A 117 -2.51 40.07 -17.49
C LYS A 117 -2.06 40.53 -16.09
N ALA A 118 -0.95 41.27 -16.01
CA ALA A 118 -0.42 41.86 -14.79
C ALA A 118 -1.31 42.97 -14.20
N SER A 119 -2.18 43.62 -14.99
CA SER A 119 -3.09 44.67 -14.49
C SER A 119 -4.42 44.14 -13.95
N ILE A 120 -4.61 42.82 -13.89
CA ILE A 120 -5.83 42.17 -13.39
C ILE A 120 -5.66 41.73 -11.92
N ILE A 121 -4.42 41.71 -11.41
CA ILE A 121 -4.12 41.47 -10.00
C ILE A 121 -4.03 42.84 -9.31
N ASN A 122 -5.17 43.40 -8.94
CA ASN A 122 -5.22 44.51 -7.98
C ASN A 122 -5.14 43.89 -6.57
N PHE A 123 -4.15 44.32 -5.78
CA PHE A 123 -4.20 44.24 -4.32
C PHE A 123 -4.97 45.44 -3.77
#